data_AF-A0A7K9ZST1-F1
#
_entry.id   AF-A0A7K9ZST1-F1
#
_cell.length_a   1.000
_cell.length_b   1.000
_cell.length_c   1.000
_cell.angle_alpha   90.00
_cell.angle_beta   90.00
_cell.angle_gamma   90.00
#
_symmetry.space_group_name_H-M   'P 1'
#
loop_
_entity.id
_entity.type
_entity.pdbx_description
1 polymer ?
#
loop_
_entity_poly.entity_id
_entity_poly.type
_entity_poly.pdbx_seq_one_letter_code
_entity_poly.pdbx_strand_id
1 'polypeptide(L)'
;QDFYNWPDESFEEMDSTLAVQQYIQQNIRADCSNIDKILEPPEGQDEGVWKYEHLRQFCLELNGLAVKLQSECHPDTCTQMTATEQWIFLCAAHKTPKECPAIDYTRHTLDGAACLLNSNKYFPSRVSIKESSVAKLGSVCRRIYRIFSHAYFHHRQIFDEYENETFLCHRFTKFVMKYNLMSKDNLIVPILEEEVQNSVSGESEA
;
A
#
# COMPACT_ATOMS: atom_id res chain seq x y z
N GLN A 1 -15.33 -13.60 -14.62
CA GLN A 1 -15.63 -14.29 -13.35
C GLN A 1 -14.80 -13.60 -12.29
N ASP A 2 -15.44 -13.07 -11.25
CA ASP A 2 -14.69 -12.46 -10.14
C ASP A 2 -14.13 -13.57 -9.25
N PHE A 3 -12.81 -13.79 -9.35
CA PHE A 3 -12.10 -14.81 -8.57
C PHE A 3 -12.01 -14.46 -7.08
N TYR A 4 -12.41 -13.23 -6.71
CA TYR A 4 -12.45 -12.77 -5.32
C TYR A 4 -13.82 -12.91 -4.66
N ASN A 5 -14.83 -13.45 -5.33
CA ASN A 5 -16.19 -13.55 -4.81
C ASN A 5 -16.46 -14.89 -4.06
N TRP A 6 -15.61 -15.23 -3.08
CA TRP A 6 -15.84 -16.36 -2.18
C TRP A 6 -16.79 -15.98 -1.03
N PRO A 7 -17.52 -16.94 -0.43
CA PRO A 7 -18.43 -16.67 0.68
C PRO A 7 -17.72 -16.02 1.89
N ASP A 8 -18.41 -15.13 2.59
CA ASP A 8 -17.92 -14.54 3.83
C ASP A 8 -17.88 -15.60 4.95
N GLU A 9 -16.82 -15.55 5.76
CA GLU A 9 -16.62 -16.43 6.91
C GLU A 9 -16.18 -15.60 8.12
N SER A 10 -16.49 -16.06 9.33
CA SER A 10 -16.00 -15.41 10.54
C SER A 10 -14.51 -15.69 10.74
N PHE A 11 -13.75 -14.79 11.36
CA PHE A 11 -12.31 -14.99 11.53
C PHE A 11 -11.96 -16.27 12.32
N GLU A 12 -12.80 -16.67 13.27
CA GLU A 12 -12.62 -17.88 14.08
C GLU A 12 -12.80 -19.18 13.28
N GLU A 13 -13.59 -19.13 12.21
CA GLU A 13 -13.88 -20.29 11.34
C GLU A 13 -12.85 -20.43 10.21
N MET A 14 -12.03 -19.40 9.94
CA MET A 14 -11.00 -19.42 8.90
C MET A 14 -9.83 -20.35 9.27
N ASP A 15 -9.96 -21.64 8.97
CA ASP A 15 -8.90 -22.65 9.15
C ASP A 15 -7.87 -22.63 8.02
N SER A 16 -7.03 -21.58 8.01
CA SER A 16 -6.05 -21.35 6.94
C SER A 16 -4.84 -20.57 7.43
N THR A 17 -3.65 -20.93 6.92
CA THR A 17 -2.44 -20.11 7.09
C THR A 17 -2.54 -18.72 6.43
N LEU A 18 -3.61 -18.48 5.66
CA LEU A 18 -3.94 -17.22 5.01
C LEU A 18 -5.12 -16.51 5.65
N ALA A 19 -5.62 -16.94 6.82
CA ALA A 19 -6.81 -16.39 7.47
C ALA A 19 -6.77 -14.86 7.60
N VAL A 20 -5.63 -14.29 8.03
CA VAL A 20 -5.45 -12.83 8.13
C VAL A 20 -5.57 -12.15 6.75
N GLN A 21 -4.98 -12.73 5.71
CA GLN A 21 -5.11 -12.21 4.35
C GLN A 21 -6.56 -12.28 3.87
N GLN A 22 -7.24 -13.39 4.10
CA GLN A 22 -8.64 -13.60 3.72
C GLN A 22 -9.55 -12.62 4.44
N TYR A 23 -9.34 -12.40 5.73
CA TYR A 23 -10.08 -11.43 6.53
C TYR A 23 -9.90 -10.00 6.01
N ILE A 24 -8.67 -9.58 5.70
CA ILE A 24 -8.42 -8.25 5.11
C ILE A 24 -9.16 -8.12 3.77
N GLN A 25 -9.04 -9.12 2.88
CA GLN A 25 -9.68 -9.11 1.56
C GLN A 25 -11.22 -9.11 1.66
N GLN A 26 -11.78 -9.85 2.62
CA GLN A 26 -13.22 -9.86 2.88
C GLN A 26 -13.71 -8.49 3.35
N ASN A 27 -13.02 -7.83 4.28
CA ASN A 27 -13.40 -6.48 4.72
C ASN A 27 -13.29 -5.45 3.59
N ILE A 28 -12.25 -5.53 2.75
CA ILE A 28 -12.11 -4.66 1.57
C ILE A 28 -13.25 -4.89 0.57
N ARG A 29 -13.63 -6.15 0.32
CA ARG A 29 -14.74 -6.51 -0.58
C ARG A 29 -16.09 -6.05 -0.03
N ALA A 30 -16.29 -6.15 1.29
CA ALA A 30 -17.52 -5.73 1.94
C ALA A 30 -17.74 -4.22 1.82
N ASP A 31 -16.70 -3.42 2.11
CA ASP A 31 -16.72 -1.97 1.95
C ASP A 31 -15.29 -1.41 1.94
N CYS A 32 -14.78 -1.07 0.74
CA CYS A 32 -13.43 -0.53 0.58
C CYS A 32 -13.26 0.87 1.18
N SER A 33 -14.35 1.61 1.39
CA SER A 33 -14.36 2.97 1.95
C SER A 33 -14.29 2.97 3.47
N ASN A 34 -14.69 1.87 4.13
CA ASN A 34 -14.62 1.73 5.58
C ASN A 34 -13.22 1.33 6.05
N ILE A 35 -12.29 2.28 5.90
CA ILE A 35 -10.86 2.10 6.20
C ILE A 35 -10.64 1.69 7.66
N ASP A 36 -11.36 2.29 8.59
CA ASP A 36 -11.19 2.01 10.01
C ASP A 36 -11.55 0.55 10.32
N LYS A 37 -12.62 0.02 9.71
CA LYS A 37 -12.97 -1.41 9.82
C LYS A 37 -11.93 -2.32 9.19
N ILE A 38 -11.43 -1.98 8.01
CA ILE A 38 -10.41 -2.78 7.31
C ILE A 38 -9.11 -2.85 8.09
N LEU A 39 -8.73 -1.77 8.78
CA LEU A 39 -7.50 -1.68 9.57
C LEU A 39 -7.66 -2.13 11.03
N GLU A 40 -8.83 -2.65 11.41
CA GLU A 40 -9.09 -3.16 12.75
C GLU A 40 -8.77 -4.66 12.83
N PRO A 41 -7.73 -5.04 13.60
CA PRO A 41 -7.33 -6.43 13.72
C PRO A 41 -8.37 -7.24 14.50
N PRO A 42 -8.54 -8.54 14.20
CA PRO A 42 -9.27 -9.46 15.08
C PRO A 42 -8.69 -9.50 16.49
N GLU A 43 -9.50 -9.84 17.48
CA GLU A 43 -9.06 -9.93 18.88
C GLU A 43 -7.91 -10.93 19.03
N GLY A 44 -6.85 -10.53 19.74
CA GLY A 44 -5.68 -11.37 19.99
C GLY A 44 -4.74 -11.57 18.79
N GLN A 45 -5.01 -10.94 17.63
CA GLN A 45 -4.16 -11.07 16.45
C GLN A 45 -2.76 -10.47 16.67
N ASP A 46 -1.71 -11.23 16.32
CA ASP A 46 -0.33 -10.75 16.35
C ASP A 46 -0.13 -9.57 15.40
N GLU A 47 0.39 -8.47 15.96
CA GLU A 47 0.61 -7.21 15.23
C GLU A 47 1.66 -7.35 14.12
N GLY A 48 2.68 -8.20 14.31
CA GLY A 48 3.69 -8.47 13.30
C GLY A 48 3.12 -9.13 12.05
N VAL A 49 2.28 -10.16 12.24
CA VAL A 49 1.51 -10.82 11.19
C VAL A 49 0.55 -9.84 10.52
N TRP A 50 -0.18 -9.04 11.31
CA TRP A 50 -1.14 -8.06 10.80
C TRP A 50 -0.48 -7.04 9.86
N LYS A 51 0.62 -6.42 10.30
CA LYS A 51 1.40 -5.48 9.49
C LYS A 51 1.92 -6.13 8.21
N TYR A 52 2.41 -7.36 8.33
CA TYR A 52 2.98 -8.10 7.22
C TYR A 52 1.93 -8.43 6.15
N GLU A 53 0.77 -8.96 6.53
CA GLU A 53 -0.29 -9.30 5.57
C GLU A 53 -0.94 -8.07 4.93
N HIS A 54 -1.15 -6.99 5.70
CA HIS A 54 -1.57 -5.72 5.10
C HIS A 54 -0.57 -5.22 4.07
N LEU A 55 0.73 -5.26 4.36
CA LEU A 55 1.73 -4.80 3.39
C LEU A 55 1.74 -5.66 2.12
N ARG A 56 1.50 -6.97 2.23
CA ARG A 56 1.34 -7.84 1.06
C ARG A 56 0.09 -7.48 0.27
N GLN A 57 -1.01 -7.20 0.96
CA GLN A 57 -2.27 -6.79 0.36
C GLN A 57 -2.13 -5.44 -0.36
N PHE A 58 -1.47 -4.44 0.23
CA PHE A 58 -1.15 -3.17 -0.44
C PHE A 58 -0.29 -3.38 -1.68
N CYS A 59 0.73 -4.24 -1.65
CA CYS A 59 1.52 -4.57 -2.84
C CYS A 59 0.67 -5.20 -3.93
N LEU A 60 -0.27 -6.08 -3.56
CA LEU A 60 -1.16 -6.77 -4.50
C LEU A 60 -2.04 -5.76 -5.23
N GLU A 61 -2.73 -4.89 -4.48
CA GLU A 61 -3.62 -3.87 -5.04
C GLU A 61 -2.83 -2.83 -5.86
N LEU A 62 -1.67 -2.40 -5.38
CA LEU A 62 -0.82 -1.43 -6.08
C LEU A 62 -0.39 -1.88 -7.49
N ASN A 63 -0.38 -3.19 -7.78
CA ASN A 63 -0.20 -3.67 -9.15
C ASN A 63 -1.29 -3.14 -10.10
N GLY A 64 -2.53 -2.95 -9.62
CA GLY A 64 -3.62 -2.35 -10.38
C GLY A 64 -3.30 -0.91 -10.80
N LEU A 65 -2.82 -0.08 -9.88
CA LEU A 65 -2.35 1.27 -10.20
C LEU A 65 -1.16 1.23 -11.17
N ALA A 66 -0.20 0.32 -10.96
CA ALA A 66 0.94 0.18 -11.85
C ALA A 66 0.53 -0.22 -13.28
N VAL A 67 -0.52 -1.05 -13.44
CA VAL A 67 -1.08 -1.37 -14.76
C VAL A 67 -1.74 -0.15 -15.40
N LYS A 68 -2.53 0.64 -14.65
CA LYS A 68 -3.12 1.89 -15.19
C LYS A 68 -2.02 2.86 -15.63
N LEU A 69 -0.98 3.04 -14.82
CA LEU A 69 0.18 3.90 -15.13
C LEU A 69 0.93 3.48 -16.40
N GLN A 70 0.98 2.20 -16.77
CA GLN A 70 1.69 1.75 -17.99
C GLN A 70 1.14 2.37 -19.28
N SER A 71 -0.11 2.86 -19.26
CA SER A 71 -0.72 3.51 -20.43
C SER A 71 -0.23 4.93 -20.70
N GLU A 72 0.32 5.63 -19.69
CA GLU A 72 0.71 7.05 -19.80
C GLU A 72 2.12 7.36 -19.26
N CYS A 73 2.61 6.58 -18.30
CA CYS A 73 3.92 6.76 -17.68
C CYS A 73 4.98 6.05 -18.54
N HIS A 74 5.76 6.83 -19.30
CA HIS A 74 6.74 6.32 -20.24
C HIS A 74 8.16 6.81 -19.90
N PRO A 75 9.22 6.07 -20.31
CA PRO A 75 10.59 6.45 -20.00
C PRO A 75 11.06 7.80 -20.57
N ASP A 76 10.40 8.31 -21.60
CA ASP A 76 10.65 9.59 -22.24
C ASP A 76 9.92 10.76 -21.57
N THR A 77 8.77 10.52 -20.94
CA THR A 77 8.01 11.54 -20.18
C THR A 77 8.41 11.58 -18.71
N CYS A 78 8.53 10.41 -18.08
CA CYS A 78 8.88 10.24 -16.68
C CYS A 78 10.26 9.56 -16.57
N THR A 79 11.29 10.27 -17.02
CA THR A 79 12.68 9.80 -17.12
C THR A 79 13.30 9.42 -15.76
N GLN A 80 12.76 9.97 -14.67
CA GLN A 80 13.20 9.76 -13.30
C GLN A 80 12.00 9.56 -12.37
N MET A 81 12.21 8.83 -11.27
CA MET A 81 11.20 8.69 -10.22
C MET A 81 11.21 9.90 -9.27
N THR A 82 10.29 10.83 -9.50
CA THR A 82 10.08 12.06 -8.70
C THR A 82 8.64 12.15 -8.22
N ALA A 83 8.42 12.95 -7.19
CA ALA A 83 7.08 13.40 -6.77
C ALA A 83 6.99 14.93 -6.75
N THR A 84 8.08 15.61 -6.42
CA THR A 84 8.23 17.06 -6.54
C THR A 84 9.55 17.36 -7.25
N GLU A 85 9.73 18.59 -7.72
CA GLU A 85 10.98 19.01 -8.39
C GLU A 85 12.21 19.03 -7.47
N GLN A 86 12.01 18.87 -6.16
CA GLN A 86 13.09 19.03 -5.17
C GLN A 86 13.95 17.77 -4.99
N TRP A 87 13.38 16.58 -5.21
CA TRP A 87 14.05 15.32 -4.85
C TRP A 87 13.80 14.22 -5.86
N ILE A 88 14.87 13.51 -6.20
CA ILE A 88 14.84 12.31 -7.04
C ILE A 88 14.95 11.07 -6.15
N PHE A 89 14.07 10.10 -6.37
CA PHE A 89 14.10 8.83 -5.67
C PHE A 89 14.98 7.81 -6.39
N LEU A 90 16.15 7.51 -5.81
CA LEU A 90 17.05 6.50 -6.35
C LEU A 90 16.50 5.07 -6.15
N CYS A 91 16.64 4.24 -7.18
CA CYS A 91 16.16 2.86 -7.22
C CYS A 91 17.14 1.90 -6.54
N ALA A 92 16.64 1.16 -5.55
CA ALA A 92 17.43 0.23 -4.74
C ALA A 92 17.56 -1.19 -5.33
N ALA A 93 16.98 -1.45 -6.51
CA ALA A 93 17.08 -2.75 -7.19
C ALA A 93 18.47 -2.99 -7.82
N HIS A 94 19.33 -1.98 -7.82
CA HIS A 94 20.67 -2.02 -8.40
C HIS A 94 21.74 -2.11 -7.30
N LYS A 95 22.90 -2.69 -7.65
CA LYS A 95 24.06 -2.81 -6.72
C LYS A 95 24.42 -1.48 -6.07
N THR A 96 24.41 -0.43 -6.87
CA THR A 96 24.51 0.96 -6.41
C THR A 96 23.21 1.66 -6.77
N PRO A 97 22.51 2.30 -5.81
CA PRO A 97 21.29 3.02 -6.10
C PRO A 97 21.50 4.02 -7.23
N LYS A 98 20.60 4.00 -8.21
CA LYS A 98 20.67 4.86 -9.39
C LYS A 98 19.30 5.34 -9.81
N GLU A 99 19.27 6.33 -10.67
CA GLU A 99 18.05 6.84 -11.29
C GLU A 99 17.46 5.77 -12.23
N CYS A 100 16.13 5.74 -12.27
CA CYS A 100 15.36 4.93 -13.21
C CYS A 100 14.15 5.76 -13.65
N PRO A 101 13.68 5.54 -14.88
CA PRO A 101 12.34 5.95 -15.28
C PRO A 101 11.30 5.56 -14.23
N ALA A 102 10.30 6.40 -14.00
CA ALA A 102 9.32 6.19 -12.94
C ALA A 102 8.57 4.86 -13.08
N ILE A 103 8.23 4.47 -14.32
CA ILE A 103 7.58 3.18 -14.59
C ILE A 103 8.48 1.98 -14.27
N ASP A 104 9.78 2.08 -14.56
CA ASP A 104 10.76 1.04 -14.24
C ASP A 104 11.02 0.99 -12.73
N TYR A 105 11.10 2.14 -12.07
CA TYR A 105 11.19 2.21 -10.60
C TYR A 105 9.99 1.52 -9.95
N THR A 106 8.78 1.78 -10.46
CA THR A 106 7.54 1.19 -9.97
C THR A 106 7.59 -0.32 -10.06
N ARG A 107 7.96 -0.87 -11.23
CA ARG A 107 8.17 -2.31 -11.44
C ARG A 107 9.21 -2.88 -10.48
N HIS A 108 10.41 -2.29 -10.45
CA HIS A 108 11.50 -2.74 -9.57
C HIS A 108 11.12 -2.71 -8.07
N THR A 109 10.30 -1.74 -7.65
CA THR A 109 9.84 -1.63 -6.27
C THR A 109 8.84 -2.72 -5.92
N LEU A 110 7.86 -2.96 -6.80
CA LEU A 110 6.86 -4.02 -6.62
C LEU A 110 7.52 -5.41 -6.65
N ASP A 111 8.41 -5.67 -7.61
CA ASP A 111 9.18 -6.92 -7.69
C ASP A 111 10.03 -7.11 -6.43
N GLY A 112 10.75 -6.06 -6.01
CA GLY A 112 11.57 -6.10 -4.80
C GLY A 112 10.76 -6.34 -3.52
N ALA A 113 9.56 -5.75 -3.43
CA ALA A 113 8.65 -5.98 -2.31
C ALA A 113 8.13 -7.43 -2.32
N ALA A 114 7.69 -7.94 -3.48
CA ALA A 114 7.24 -9.31 -3.64
C ALA A 114 8.35 -10.33 -3.30
N CYS A 115 9.58 -10.12 -3.79
CA CYS A 115 10.71 -10.99 -3.48
C CYS A 115 11.04 -10.98 -1.98
N LEU A 116 11.02 -9.81 -1.34
CA LEU A 116 11.32 -9.69 0.09
C LEU A 116 10.24 -10.35 0.96
N LEU A 117 8.97 -10.01 0.71
CA LEU A 117 7.84 -10.46 1.54
C LEU A 117 7.56 -11.95 1.39
N ASN A 118 7.92 -12.57 0.26
CA ASN A 118 7.82 -14.02 0.06
C ASN A 118 9.16 -14.76 0.30
N SER A 119 10.17 -14.10 0.87
CA SER A 119 11.48 -14.71 1.12
C SER A 119 11.47 -15.56 2.40
N ASN A 120 11.64 -16.88 2.28
CA ASN A 120 11.79 -17.78 3.44
C ASN A 120 12.98 -17.41 4.36
N LYS A 121 13.95 -16.63 3.87
CA LYS A 121 15.06 -16.12 4.69
C LYS A 121 14.61 -15.06 5.69
N TYR A 122 13.71 -14.17 5.26
CA TYR A 122 13.27 -13.02 6.05
C TYR A 122 11.89 -13.24 6.67
N PHE A 123 10.99 -13.93 5.98
CA PHE A 123 9.63 -14.24 6.41
C PHE A 123 9.41 -15.76 6.27
N PRO A 124 9.99 -16.58 7.16
CA PRO A 124 9.89 -18.05 7.09
C PRO A 124 8.50 -18.61 7.43
N SER A 125 7.62 -17.78 8.01
CA SER A 125 6.26 -18.14 8.39
C SER A 125 5.32 -16.99 8.06
N ARG A 126 4.06 -17.33 7.77
CA ARG A 126 2.95 -16.39 7.53
C ARG A 126 2.13 -16.13 8.79
N VAL A 127 2.22 -17.01 9.79
CA VAL A 127 1.43 -16.98 11.04
C VAL A 127 2.27 -16.57 12.26
N SER A 128 3.59 -16.39 12.09
CA SER A 128 4.49 -15.93 13.13
C SER A 128 5.63 -15.11 12.52
N ILE A 129 5.64 -13.81 12.78
CA ILE A 129 6.62 -12.89 12.20
C ILE A 129 7.64 -12.48 13.28
N LYS A 130 8.93 -12.61 12.96
CA LYS A 130 10.00 -12.17 13.86
C LYS A 130 10.08 -10.64 13.88
N GLU A 131 10.40 -10.06 15.03
CA GLU A 131 10.58 -8.61 15.17
C GLU A 131 11.63 -8.03 14.19
N SER A 132 12.73 -8.76 13.98
CA SER A 132 13.76 -8.37 12.99
C SER A 132 13.26 -8.34 11.55
N SER A 133 12.17 -9.04 11.24
CA SER A 133 11.48 -9.01 9.96
C SER A 133 10.50 -7.84 9.88
N VAL A 134 9.80 -7.54 10.97
CA VAL A 134 8.93 -6.35 11.09
C VAL A 134 9.72 -5.06 10.85
N ALA A 135 10.94 -4.96 11.37
CA ALA A 135 11.83 -3.82 11.15
C ALA A 135 12.13 -3.52 9.66
N LYS A 136 11.93 -4.50 8.76
CA LYS A 136 12.13 -4.31 7.31
C LYS A 136 10.93 -3.65 6.63
N LEU A 137 9.73 -3.76 7.21
CA LEU A 137 8.47 -3.32 6.59
C LEU A 137 8.48 -1.81 6.29
N GLY A 138 8.99 -0.98 7.20
CA GLY A 138 9.04 0.47 7.00
C GLY A 138 9.84 0.90 5.75
N SER A 139 10.91 0.17 5.42
CA SER A 139 11.71 0.43 4.20
C SER A 139 10.97 0.12 2.91
N VAL A 140 10.06 -0.87 2.95
CA VAL A 140 9.18 -1.21 1.83
C VAL A 140 8.06 -0.18 1.74
N CYS A 141 7.46 0.19 2.87
CA CYS A 141 6.41 1.21 2.93
C CYS A 141 6.86 2.54 2.30
N ARG A 142 8.06 3.03 2.66
CA ARG A 142 8.61 4.25 2.06
C ARG A 142 8.78 4.17 0.55
N ARG A 143 9.13 3.01 0.00
CA ARG A 143 9.31 2.82 -1.45
C ARG A 143 7.97 2.73 -2.17
N ILE A 144 7.00 2.03 -1.58
CA ILE A 144 5.62 1.99 -2.06
C ILE A 144 5.02 3.39 -2.09
N TYR A 145 5.20 4.16 -1.02
CA TYR A 145 4.62 5.50 -0.93
C TYR A 145 5.10 6.45 -2.03
N ARG A 146 6.35 6.29 -2.50
CA ARG A 146 6.88 7.06 -3.63
C ARG A 146 6.11 6.81 -4.93
N ILE A 147 5.54 5.61 -5.12
CA ILE A 147 4.68 5.30 -6.27
C ILE A 147 3.38 6.09 -6.16
N PHE A 148 2.75 6.11 -4.99
CA PHE A 148 1.56 6.95 -4.76
C PHE A 148 1.85 8.42 -4.99
N SER A 149 2.95 8.95 -4.43
CA SER A 149 3.31 10.34 -4.62
C SER A 149 3.57 10.67 -6.09
N HIS A 150 4.29 9.80 -6.82
CA HIS A 150 4.51 9.99 -8.25
C HIS A 150 3.19 10.01 -9.04
N ALA A 151 2.31 9.04 -8.79
CA ALA A 151 1.00 8.98 -9.43
C ALA A 151 0.18 10.24 -9.14
N TYR A 152 0.14 10.69 -7.89
CA TYR A 152 -0.61 11.89 -7.49
C TYR A 152 -0.12 13.17 -8.18
N PHE A 153 1.19 13.42 -8.19
CA PHE A 153 1.74 14.70 -8.68
C PHE A 153 1.96 14.72 -10.21
N HIS A 154 2.16 13.58 -10.86
CA HIS A 154 2.47 13.51 -12.29
C HIS A 154 1.36 12.85 -13.14
N HIS A 155 0.51 12.02 -12.54
CA HIS A 155 -0.55 11.28 -13.23
C HIS A 155 -1.89 11.41 -12.49
N ARG A 156 -2.27 12.65 -12.17
CA ARG A 156 -3.34 12.97 -11.22
C ARG A 156 -4.67 12.29 -11.55
N GLN A 157 -5.06 12.27 -12.83
CA GLN A 157 -6.32 11.63 -13.26
C GLN A 157 -6.31 10.13 -12.95
N ILE A 158 -5.24 9.41 -13.33
CA ILE A 158 -5.10 7.97 -13.04
C ILE A 158 -5.14 7.72 -11.53
N PHE A 159 -4.46 8.58 -10.75
CA PHE A 159 -4.46 8.49 -9.29
C PHE A 159 -5.88 8.64 -8.73
N ASP A 160 -6.59 9.72 -9.08
CA ASP A 160 -7.92 10.01 -8.56
C ASP A 160 -8.93 8.92 -8.94
N GLU A 161 -8.93 8.46 -10.20
CA GLU A 161 -9.79 7.36 -10.65
C GLU A 161 -9.55 6.10 -9.83
N TYR A 162 -8.28 5.72 -9.63
CA TYR A 162 -7.94 4.53 -8.86
C TYR A 162 -8.22 4.68 -7.37
N GLU A 163 -7.94 5.86 -6.78
CA GLU A 163 -8.18 6.13 -5.37
C GLU A 163 -9.67 6.17 -5.04
N ASN A 164 -10.49 6.80 -5.89
CA ASN A 164 -11.95 6.83 -5.72
C ASN A 164 -12.59 5.43 -5.81
N GLU A 165 -11.97 4.50 -6.54
CA GLU A 165 -12.43 3.12 -6.66
C GLU A 165 -11.98 2.25 -5.46
N THR A 166 -10.81 2.52 -4.87
CA THR A 166 -10.12 1.55 -3.99
C THR A 166 -9.76 2.05 -2.60
N PHE A 167 -9.72 3.37 -2.40
CA PHE A 167 -9.23 4.05 -1.20
C PHE A 167 -7.83 3.58 -0.78
N LEU A 168 -7.01 3.12 -1.74
CA LEU A 168 -5.79 2.39 -1.46
C LEU A 168 -4.73 3.27 -0.79
N CYS A 169 -4.50 4.47 -1.32
CA CYS A 169 -3.51 5.40 -0.80
C CYS A 169 -3.96 5.97 0.56
N HIS A 170 -5.26 6.25 0.73
CA HIS A 170 -5.83 6.63 2.01
C HIS A 170 -5.61 5.53 3.05
N ARG A 171 -6.04 4.30 2.75
CA ARG A 171 -5.87 3.15 3.64
C ARG A 171 -4.41 2.91 3.97
N PHE A 172 -3.52 3.01 2.98
CA PHE A 172 -2.08 2.87 3.19
C PHE A 172 -1.53 3.96 4.12
N THR A 173 -1.96 5.22 3.93
CA THR A 173 -1.51 6.37 4.73
C THR A 173 -1.97 6.26 6.18
N LYS A 174 -3.23 5.91 6.44
CA LYS A 174 -3.73 5.60 7.79
C LYS A 174 -2.95 4.44 8.42
N PHE A 175 -2.70 3.37 7.66
CA PHE A 175 -1.95 2.21 8.14
C PHE A 175 -0.51 2.55 8.58
N VAL A 176 0.27 3.25 7.74
CA VAL A 176 1.67 3.57 8.08
C VAL A 176 1.78 4.55 9.25
N MET A 177 0.78 5.41 9.44
CA MET A 177 0.67 6.29 10.60
C MET A 177 0.28 5.53 11.86
N LYS A 178 -0.79 4.70 11.82
CA LYS A 178 -1.26 3.86 12.95
C LYS A 178 -0.12 3.04 13.55
N TYR A 179 0.77 2.53 12.69
CA TYR A 179 1.85 1.64 13.08
C TYR A 179 3.25 2.27 13.09
N ASN A 180 3.36 3.59 12.97
CA ASN A 180 4.64 4.33 12.96
C ASN A 180 5.68 3.77 11.98
N LEU A 181 5.24 3.29 10.82
CA LEU A 181 6.11 2.70 9.78
C LEU A 181 6.79 3.79 8.93
N MET A 182 6.25 5.00 8.94
CA MET A 182 6.75 6.20 8.27
C MET A 182 6.50 7.43 9.14
N SER A 183 7.37 8.44 9.05
CA SER A 183 7.11 9.73 9.70
C SER A 183 6.14 10.57 8.87
N LYS A 184 5.36 11.42 9.55
CA LYS A 184 4.41 12.34 8.92
C LYS A 184 5.07 13.24 7.87
N ASP A 185 6.29 13.71 8.12
CA ASP A 185 7.03 14.58 7.19
C ASP A 185 7.36 13.91 5.84
N ASN A 186 7.33 12.58 5.77
CA ASN A 186 7.51 11.85 4.52
C ASN A 186 6.20 11.65 3.74
N LEU A 187 5.05 12.00 4.33
CA LEU A 187 3.72 11.82 3.75
C LEU A 187 3.27 13.12 3.08
N ILE A 188 3.67 13.29 1.83
CA ILE A 188 3.45 14.52 1.05
C ILE A 188 2.13 14.55 0.27
N VAL A 189 1.41 13.43 0.19
CA VAL A 189 0.09 13.37 -0.44
C VAL A 189 -0.97 13.77 0.60
N PRO A 190 -1.77 14.83 0.38
CA PRO A 190 -2.61 15.46 1.41
C PRO A 190 -3.93 14.70 1.70
N ILE A 191 -3.93 13.37 1.66
CA ILE A 191 -5.16 12.56 1.76
C ILE A 191 -5.87 12.70 3.12
N LEU A 192 -5.10 12.75 4.21
CA LEU A 192 -5.68 12.89 5.55
C LEU A 192 -6.22 14.30 5.81
N GLU A 193 -5.72 15.30 5.10
CA GLU A 193 -6.20 16.69 5.22
C GLU A 193 -7.53 16.86 4.48
N GLU A 194 -7.68 16.20 3.33
CA GLU A 194 -8.93 16.13 2.57
C GLU A 194 -10.04 15.44 3.38
N GLU A 195 -9.73 14.39 4.17
CA GLU A 195 -10.71 13.73 5.06
C GLU A 195 -11.23 14.68 6.16
N VAL A 196 -10.33 15.45 6.80
CA VAL A 196 -10.70 16.42 7.84
C VAL A 196 -11.51 17.59 7.26
N GLN A 197 -11.21 18.03 6.05
CA GLN A 197 -12.00 19.08 5.39
C GLN A 197 -13.39 18.59 5.00
N ASN A 198 -13.50 17.34 4.52
CA ASN A 198 -14.77 16.72 4.14
C ASN A 198 -15.66 16.41 5.36
N SER A 199 -15.09 16.03 6.52
CA SER A 199 -15.87 15.85 7.76
C SER A 199 -16.40 17.17 8.31
N VAL A 200 -15.59 18.24 8.31
CA VAL A 200 -15.99 19.57 8.80
C VAL A 200 -17.04 20.24 7.89
N SER A 201 -16.96 20.03 6.57
CA SER A 201 -17.95 20.54 5.62
C SER A 201 -19.28 19.76 5.68
N GLY A 202 -19.25 18.44 5.93
CA GLY A 202 -20.44 17.62 6.13
C GLY A 202 -21.20 17.89 7.44
N GLU A 203 -20.52 18.33 8.50
CA GLU A 203 -21.17 18.75 9.76
C GLU A 203 -21.83 20.13 9.68
N SER A 204 -21.51 20.93 8.67
CA SER A 204 -22.06 22.29 8.49
C SER A 204 -23.41 22.33 7.77
N GLU A 205 -23.89 21.20 7.24
CA GLU A 205 -25.16 21.08 6.51
C GLU A 205 -26.23 20.26 7.26
N ALA A 206 -26.03 19.94 8.55
CA ALA A 206 -26.98 19.21 9.40
C ALA A 206 -27.71 20.10 10.41
#